data_AF-A0A2E3F9C1-F1
#
_entry.id   AF-A0A2E3F9C1-F1
#
_cell.length_a   1.000
_cell.length_b   1.000
_cell.length_c   1.000
_cell.angle_alpha   90.00
_cell.angle_beta   90.00
_cell.angle_gamma   90.00
#
_symmetry.space_group_name_H-M   'P 1'
#
loop_
_entity.id
_entity.type
_entity.pdbx_description
1 polymer ?
#
loop_
_entity_poly.entity_id
_entity_poly.type
_entity_poly.pdbx_seq_one_letter_code
_entity_poly.pdbx_strand_id
1 'polypeptide(L)'
;MKKTNQNTEPLQSLDEWEDDVVRRYPEEAHKAKEEFRNYEAPARDTVKEFYRINHINQTYDFVLEKKKDFLQFNRREMSLWDAVEFLNTLVDDSDPDIDLDQTQHLLQTSEAIRADGHPDWFV
;
A
#
# COMPACT_ATOMS: atom_id res chain seq x y z
N MET A 1 23.26 47.85 25.79
CA MET A 1 22.63 46.97 24.77
C MET A 1 22.38 45.60 25.40
N LYS A 2 21.13 45.25 25.70
CA LYS A 2 20.78 43.92 26.22
C LYS A 2 20.80 42.94 25.05
N LYS A 3 21.67 41.92 25.10
CA LYS A 3 21.63 40.80 24.16
C LYS A 3 20.39 39.97 24.50
N THR A 4 19.40 39.99 23.63
CA THR A 4 18.28 39.05 23.66
C THR A 4 18.82 37.66 23.36
N ASN A 5 18.87 36.81 24.38
CA ASN A 5 19.06 35.37 24.21
C ASN A 5 17.83 34.86 23.45
N GLN A 6 17.94 34.72 22.13
CA GLN A 6 16.98 33.97 21.35
C GLN A 6 17.20 32.51 21.72
N ASN A 7 16.22 31.91 22.38
CA ASN A 7 16.26 30.54 22.83
C ASN A 7 16.44 29.64 21.58
N THR A 8 17.62 29.03 21.42
CA THR A 8 17.97 28.17 20.27
C THR A 8 17.45 26.74 20.47
N GLU A 9 16.22 26.61 20.97
CA GLU A 9 15.57 25.32 21.14
C GLU A 9 14.65 25.10 19.93
N PRO A 10 14.82 24.00 19.18
CA PRO A 10 14.07 23.75 17.95
C PRO A 10 12.58 23.44 18.20
N LEU A 11 12.17 23.16 19.44
CA LEU A 11 10.81 22.89 19.87
C LEU A 11 10.47 23.75 21.09
N GLN A 12 9.21 24.20 21.20
CA GLN A 12 8.75 24.97 22.36
C GLN A 12 8.43 24.07 23.56
N SER A 13 8.02 22.81 23.33
CA SER A 13 7.90 21.76 24.34
C SER A 13 8.06 20.39 23.68
N LEU A 14 8.27 19.34 24.50
CA LEU A 14 8.27 17.96 24.01
C LEU A 14 6.89 17.53 23.49
N ASP A 15 5.81 18.18 23.96
CA ASP A 15 4.44 17.90 23.51
C ASP A 15 4.28 18.22 22.02
N GLU A 16 5.01 19.21 21.46
CA GLU A 16 4.99 19.48 20.02
C GLU A 16 5.47 18.29 19.19
N TRP A 17 6.42 17.51 19.73
CA TRP A 17 6.89 16.29 19.08
C TRP A 17 5.89 15.15 19.26
N GLU A 18 5.29 15.01 20.44
CA GLU A 18 4.24 14.01 20.69
C GLU A 18 3.01 14.23 19.81
N ASP A 19 2.54 15.48 19.70
CA ASP A 19 1.42 15.87 18.84
C ASP A 19 1.74 15.62 17.35
N ASP A 20 2.96 15.91 16.92
CA ASP A 20 3.39 15.64 15.55
C ASP A 20 3.50 14.12 15.27
N VAL A 21 3.94 13.32 16.24
CA VAL A 21 3.95 11.86 16.16
C VAL A 21 2.53 11.30 16.07
N VAL A 22 1.61 11.72 16.94
CA VAL A 22 0.20 11.29 16.92
C VAL A 22 -0.50 11.73 15.64
N ARG A 23 -0.18 12.92 15.13
CA ARG A 23 -0.74 13.41 13.85
C ARG A 23 -0.24 12.61 12.66
N ARG A 24 1.02 12.17 12.67
CA ARG A 24 1.62 11.35 11.61
C ARG A 24 1.23 9.88 11.71
N TYR A 25 1.02 9.39 12.92
CA TYR A 25 0.67 8.01 13.24
C TYR A 25 -0.53 7.99 14.19
N PRO A 26 -1.73 8.39 13.72
CA PRO A 26 -2.93 8.28 14.53
C PRO A 26 -3.12 6.81 14.93
N GLU A 27 -3.52 6.54 16.18
CA GLU A 27 -3.94 5.19 16.55
C GLU A 27 -5.05 4.76 15.59
N GLU A 28 -4.79 3.70 14.83
CA GLU A 28 -5.76 3.21 13.86
C GLU A 28 -7.04 2.82 14.61
N ALA A 29 -8.15 3.46 14.25
CA ALA A 29 -9.45 2.92 14.59
C ALA A 29 -9.52 1.53 13.96
N HIS A 30 -9.43 0.48 14.77
CA HIS A 30 -9.57 -0.89 14.31
C HIS A 30 -10.91 -1.02 13.58
N LYS A 31 -10.86 -1.09 12.25
CA LYS A 31 -12.02 -1.43 11.43
C LYS A 31 -12.50 -2.82 11.85
N ALA A 32 -13.81 -2.97 12.04
CA ALA A 32 -14.36 -4.31 12.21
C ALA A 32 -14.09 -5.14 10.95
N LYS A 33 -14.00 -6.46 11.07
CA LYS A 33 -13.71 -7.35 9.92
C LYS A 33 -14.73 -7.19 8.79
N GLU A 34 -15.96 -6.86 9.16
CA GLU A 34 -17.10 -6.63 8.29
C GLU A 34 -17.01 -5.32 7.50
N GLU A 35 -16.13 -4.40 7.90
CA GLU A 35 -15.95 -3.11 7.23
C GLU A 35 -14.91 -3.17 6.09
N PHE A 36 -14.09 -4.22 6.03
CA PHE A 36 -13.16 -4.45 4.94
C PHE A 36 -13.88 -4.97 3.70
N ARG A 37 -13.36 -4.63 2.51
CA ARG A 37 -13.88 -5.05 1.20
C ARG A 37 -15.33 -4.66 0.95
N ASN A 38 -15.70 -3.43 1.34
CA ASN A 38 -17.03 -2.90 1.07
C ASN A 38 -17.14 -2.41 -0.39
N TYR A 39 -17.85 -3.19 -1.22
CA TYR A 39 -18.12 -2.85 -2.63
C TYR A 39 -19.47 -2.16 -2.86
N GLU A 40 -20.32 -2.03 -1.83
CA GLU A 40 -21.63 -1.35 -1.93
C GLU A 40 -21.47 0.18 -1.88
N ALA A 41 -20.57 0.64 -1.02
CA ALA A 41 -20.15 2.05 -0.91
C ALA A 41 -18.63 2.12 -0.87
N PRO A 42 -17.94 1.79 -1.98
CA PRO A 42 -16.48 1.80 -2.00
C PRO A 42 -15.99 3.23 -1.77
N ALA A 43 -14.87 3.37 -1.07
CA ALA A 43 -14.24 4.68 -0.86
C ALA A 43 -13.77 5.31 -2.19
N ARG A 44 -13.60 4.49 -3.24
CA ARG A 44 -13.13 4.88 -4.57
C ARG A 44 -14.12 4.42 -5.65
N ASP A 45 -14.55 5.36 -6.49
CA ASP A 45 -15.42 5.07 -7.65
C ASP A 45 -14.71 4.23 -8.73
N THR A 46 -13.37 4.21 -8.74
CA THR A 46 -12.54 3.50 -9.73
C THR A 46 -12.73 1.99 -9.68
N VAL A 47 -12.99 1.43 -8.50
CA VAL A 47 -13.10 -0.02 -8.28
C VAL A 47 -14.23 -0.63 -9.12
N LYS A 48 -15.40 0.02 -9.13
CA LYS A 48 -16.56 -0.47 -9.88
C LYS A 48 -16.30 -0.47 -11.38
N GLU A 49 -15.66 0.57 -11.89
CA GLU A 49 -15.32 0.68 -13.31
C GLU A 49 -14.23 -0.32 -13.71
N PHE A 50 -13.22 -0.51 -12.86
CA PHE A 50 -12.19 -1.53 -13.04
C PHE A 50 -12.79 -2.93 -13.23
N TYR A 51 -13.72 -3.32 -12.35
CA TYR A 51 -14.40 -4.61 -12.45
C TYR A 51 -15.33 -4.68 -13.65
N ARG A 52 -16.07 -3.60 -13.98
CA ARG A 52 -16.92 -3.57 -15.17
C ARG A 52 -16.11 -3.82 -16.44
N ILE A 53 -14.97 -3.14 -16.60
CA ILE A 53 -14.08 -3.31 -17.76
C ILE A 53 -13.49 -4.72 -17.79
N ASN A 54 -13.04 -5.25 -16.65
CA ASN A 54 -12.52 -6.62 -16.57
C ASN A 54 -13.58 -7.64 -16.98
N HIS A 55 -14.80 -7.56 -16.43
CA HIS A 55 -15.88 -8.50 -16.75
C HIS A 55 -16.27 -8.49 -18.24
N ILE A 56 -16.14 -7.35 -18.92
CA ILE A 56 -16.45 -7.25 -20.35
C ILE A 56 -15.32 -7.84 -21.21
N ASN A 57 -14.06 -7.64 -20.82
CA ASN A 57 -12.92 -7.89 -21.71
C ASN A 57 -12.13 -9.17 -21.40
N GLN A 58 -12.30 -9.77 -20.22
CA GLN A 58 -11.63 -11.00 -19.82
C GLN A 58 -12.27 -12.22 -20.52
N THR A 59 -11.95 -12.41 -21.80
CA THR A 59 -12.41 -13.54 -22.61
C THR A 59 -11.38 -14.67 -22.65
N TYR A 60 -11.80 -15.87 -23.06
CA TYR A 60 -10.89 -17.01 -23.22
C TYR A 60 -9.72 -16.71 -24.16
N ASP A 61 -10.02 -16.09 -25.31
CA ASP A 61 -9.01 -15.72 -26.31
C ASP A 61 -8.02 -14.69 -25.75
N PHE A 62 -8.52 -13.68 -25.02
CA PHE A 62 -7.69 -12.69 -24.34
C PHE A 62 -6.72 -13.36 -23.35
N VAL A 63 -7.22 -14.28 -22.51
CA VAL A 63 -6.39 -14.98 -21.52
C VAL A 63 -5.33 -15.86 -22.21
N LEU A 64 -5.67 -16.57 -23.30
CA LEU A 64 -4.71 -17.35 -24.06
C LEU A 64 -3.61 -16.48 -24.69
N GLU A 65 -3.98 -15.31 -25.21
CA GLU A 65 -3.02 -14.35 -25.76
C GLU A 65 -2.07 -13.84 -24.68
N LYS A 66 -2.60 -13.40 -23.52
CA LYS A 66 -1.77 -12.92 -22.40
C LYS A 66 -0.87 -14.02 -21.85
N LYS A 67 -1.35 -15.26 -21.78
CA LYS A 67 -0.52 -16.41 -21.37
C LYS A 67 0.66 -16.62 -22.33
N LYS A 68 0.42 -16.56 -23.65
CA LYS A 68 1.48 -16.70 -24.66
C LYS A 68 2.51 -15.57 -24.58
N ASP A 69 2.09 -14.37 -24.23
CA ASP A 69 2.91 -13.17 -24.13
C ASP A 69 3.76 -13.17 -22.84
N PHE A 70 3.14 -13.30 -21.66
CA PHE A 70 3.84 -13.16 -20.37
C PHE A 70 4.71 -14.37 -19.99
N LEU A 71 4.43 -15.58 -20.48
CA LEU A 71 5.26 -16.76 -20.20
C LEU A 71 6.59 -16.80 -20.97
N GLN A 72 6.89 -15.78 -21.77
CA GLN A 72 8.18 -15.66 -22.45
C GLN A 72 9.27 -15.08 -21.55
N PHE A 73 8.89 -14.41 -20.45
CA PHE A 73 9.82 -13.78 -19.49
C PHE A 73 10.89 -12.88 -20.14
N ASN A 74 10.56 -12.21 -21.25
CA ASN A 74 11.50 -11.45 -22.08
C ASN A 74 11.27 -9.93 -22.05
N ARG A 75 10.47 -9.43 -21.10
CA ARG A 75 10.11 -8.00 -21.02
C ARG A 75 11.13 -7.18 -20.25
N ARG A 76 11.65 -7.72 -19.16
CA ARG A 76 12.60 -7.06 -18.26
C ARG A 76 13.27 -8.09 -17.37
N GLU A 77 14.54 -7.87 -17.07
CA GLU A 77 15.30 -8.60 -16.06
C GLU A 77 15.57 -7.63 -14.90
N MET A 78 15.32 -8.07 -13.67
CA MET A 78 15.47 -7.25 -12.47
C MET A 78 15.65 -8.14 -11.23
N SER A 79 16.28 -7.61 -10.19
CA SER A 79 16.29 -8.27 -8.89
C SER A 79 14.91 -8.17 -8.20
N LEU A 80 14.71 -8.93 -7.12
CA LEU A 80 13.49 -8.84 -6.33
C LEU A 80 13.24 -7.43 -5.81
N TRP A 81 14.27 -6.76 -5.27
CA TRP A 81 14.13 -5.42 -4.70
C TRP A 81 13.84 -4.36 -5.76
N ASP A 82 14.46 -4.48 -6.94
CA ASP A 82 14.12 -3.60 -8.07
C ASP A 82 12.65 -3.77 -8.50
N ALA A 83 12.10 -4.98 -8.38
CA ALA A 83 10.69 -5.24 -8.67
C ALA A 83 9.77 -4.60 -7.62
N VAL A 84 10.11 -4.73 -6.33
CA VAL A 84 9.38 -4.10 -5.23
C VAL A 84 9.37 -2.58 -5.37
N GLU A 85 10.53 -1.97 -5.66
CA GLU A 85 10.63 -0.53 -5.90
C GLU A 85 9.83 -0.10 -7.14
N PHE A 86 9.85 -0.90 -8.21
CA PHE A 86 9.07 -0.62 -9.40
C PHE A 86 7.55 -0.63 -9.13
N LEU A 87 7.07 -1.51 -8.24
CA LEU A 87 5.66 -1.57 -7.87
C LEU A 87 5.18 -0.29 -7.15
N ASN A 88 6.07 0.49 -6.53
CA ASN A 88 5.68 1.79 -5.94
C ASN A 88 5.22 2.83 -6.98
N THR A 89 5.44 2.58 -8.28
CA THR A 89 4.91 3.41 -9.36
C THR A 89 3.45 3.08 -9.72
N LEU A 90 2.88 2.05 -9.09
CA LEU A 90 1.55 1.54 -9.35
C LEU A 90 0.68 1.67 -8.10
N VAL A 91 -0.56 2.09 -8.32
CA VAL A 91 -1.64 2.01 -7.35
C VAL A 91 -2.63 0.95 -7.84
N ASP A 92 -3.09 0.07 -6.94
CA ASP A 92 -4.09 -0.94 -7.28
C ASP A 92 -5.49 -0.33 -7.30
N ASP A 93 -6.03 -0.08 -8.49
CA ASP A 93 -7.38 0.48 -8.68
C ASP A 93 -8.51 -0.51 -8.38
N SER A 94 -8.19 -1.78 -8.11
CA SER A 94 -9.17 -2.83 -7.78
C SER A 94 -9.45 -2.98 -6.28
N ASP A 95 -8.59 -2.41 -5.44
CA ASP A 95 -8.68 -2.52 -3.98
C ASP A 95 -9.57 -1.39 -3.41
N PRO A 96 -10.66 -1.72 -2.69
CA PRO A 96 -11.53 -0.72 -2.08
C PRO A 96 -11.01 -0.19 -0.73
N ASP A 97 -10.00 -0.84 -0.13
CA ASP A 97 -9.57 -0.63 1.24
C ASP A 97 -8.28 0.20 1.36
N ILE A 98 -7.36 0.07 0.40
CA ILE A 98 -6.02 0.69 0.48
C ILE A 98 -5.65 1.52 -0.75
N ASP A 99 -4.93 2.61 -0.50
CA ASP A 99 -4.23 3.43 -1.51
C ASP A 99 -2.74 3.59 -1.13
N LEU A 100 -2.22 2.57 -0.44
CA LEU A 100 -0.84 2.56 0.07
C LEU A 100 0.15 2.32 -1.06
N ASP A 101 1.39 2.78 -0.85
CA ASP A 101 2.48 2.32 -1.69
C ASP A 101 2.66 0.81 -1.54
N GLN A 102 3.06 0.16 -2.64
CA GLN A 102 3.11 -1.29 -2.71
C GLN A 102 4.16 -1.89 -1.78
N THR A 103 5.23 -1.16 -1.46
CA THR A 103 6.24 -1.62 -0.50
C THR A 103 5.67 -1.72 0.91
N GLN A 104 4.92 -0.71 1.36
CA GLN A 104 4.25 -0.75 2.65
C GLN A 104 3.27 -1.92 2.74
N HIS A 105 2.45 -2.13 1.71
CA HIS A 105 1.52 -3.25 1.67
C HIS A 105 2.22 -4.62 1.77
N LEU A 106 3.33 -4.80 1.04
CA LEU A 106 4.14 -6.02 1.08
C LEU A 106 4.74 -6.26 2.47
N LEU A 107 5.28 -5.22 3.11
CA LEU A 107 5.85 -5.31 4.45
C LEU A 107 4.79 -5.59 5.52
N GLN A 108 3.61 -4.95 5.45
CA GLN A 108 2.51 -5.24 6.37
C GLN A 108 2.12 -6.71 6.32
N THR A 109 2.04 -7.28 5.12
CA THR A 109 1.69 -8.69 4.93
C THR A 109 2.78 -9.62 5.48
N SER A 110 4.05 -9.38 5.14
CA SER A 110 5.15 -10.25 5.57
C SER A 110 5.39 -10.18 7.09
N GLU A 111 5.33 -8.99 7.69
CA GLU A 111 5.49 -8.84 9.14
C GLU A 111 4.32 -9.46 9.92
N ALA A 112 3.09 -9.37 9.41
CA ALA A 112 1.94 -10.04 10.02
C ALA A 112 2.08 -11.57 9.98
N ILE A 113 2.50 -12.14 8.84
CA ILE A 113 2.75 -13.57 8.68
C ILE A 113 3.89 -14.03 9.62
N ARG A 114 4.96 -13.22 9.72
CA ARG A 114 6.08 -13.50 10.63
C ARG A 114 5.62 -13.48 12.09
N ALA A 115 4.83 -12.49 12.49
CA ALA A 115 4.30 -12.36 13.84
C ALA A 115 3.39 -13.54 14.23
N ASP A 116 2.68 -14.14 13.27
CA ASP A 116 1.87 -15.34 13.47
C ASP A 116 2.70 -16.64 13.57
N GLY A 117 4.03 -16.57 13.43
CA GLY A 117 4.95 -17.69 13.66
C GLY A 117 5.05 -18.67 12.50
N HIS A 118 4.74 -18.23 11.28
CA HIS A 118 4.88 -19.06 10.09
C HIS A 118 6.34 -19.29 9.66
N PRO A 119 6.62 -20.33 8.84
CA PRO A 119 7.96 -20.59 8.32
C PRO A 119 8.48 -19.48 7.39
N ASP A 120 9.80 -19.27 7.37
CA ASP A 120 10.48 -18.21 6.60
C ASP A 120 10.13 -18.17 5.10
N TRP A 121 9.81 -19.30 4.46
CA TRP A 121 9.45 -19.30 3.03
C TRP A 121 8.07 -18.71 2.75
N PHE A 122 7.22 -18.60 3.78
CA PHE A 122 5.87 -18.03 3.68
C PHE A 122 5.82 -16.54 4.04
N VAL A 123 6.89 -16.04 4.67
CA VAL A 123 7.10 -14.62 5.00
C VAL A 123 7.63 -13.88 3.78
#